data_AF-A0A3N5V089-F1
#
_entry.id   AF-A0A3N5V089-F1
#
_cell.length_a   1.000
_cell.length_b   1.000
_cell.length_c   1.000
_cell.angle_alpha   90.00
_cell.angle_beta   90.00
_cell.angle_gamma   90.00
#
_symmetry.space_group_name_H-M   'P 1'
#
loop_
_entity.id
_entity.type
_entity.pdbx_description
1 polymer ?
#
loop_
_entity_poly.entity_id
_entity_poly.type
_entity_poly.pdbx_seq_one_letter_code
_entity_poly.pdbx_strand_id
1 'polypeptide(L)'
;MFHVSVDNYGITVGNKNKTIYLDPNKQPNSDFIFISHAHTDHLYKSVKENGNKIITSKITHKIATHRGYKYGSTCEEHDFKLLDSGHILGSNGLLIEDELYYTGDISIRKRAFMNPAIIPRAKTLIIESTFGHPDYVFPKFESTIHKANLIISEMYHQGIPVILLGYTLGKAQILTNVFRHWKPLIVHDSIDEMNRLYSEFGIRMDNYITFSEAEKNNMLSSHRPWLLIAPIASCKNGFLHYIKKKYGALSIGFSGWAVKPYYKYALGLDHCLPLSDHCDYNDLISVIKKCNPEKVYTFHGFAEGFAQNLRLIGFDADPLVYVRSKKGKTSVKIDTFIGKSKS
;
A
#
# COMPACT_ATOMS: atom_id res chain seq x y z
N MET A 1 17.70 -6.05 23.43
CA MET A 1 18.01 -5.86 22.00
C MET A 1 17.18 -6.86 21.21
N PHE A 2 16.35 -6.36 20.28
CA PHE A 2 15.54 -7.21 19.40
C PHE A 2 16.40 -7.69 18.22
N HIS A 3 16.27 -8.97 17.88
CA HIS A 3 16.88 -9.56 16.70
C HIS A 3 15.89 -9.53 15.55
N VAL A 4 16.35 -9.12 14.37
CA VAL A 4 15.58 -9.11 13.12
C VAL A 4 16.07 -10.26 12.25
N SER A 5 15.15 -11.08 11.74
CA SER A 5 15.49 -12.11 10.76
C SER A 5 14.37 -12.32 9.76
N VAL A 6 14.67 -12.98 8.65
CA VAL A 6 13.67 -13.32 7.62
C VAL A 6 13.70 -14.83 7.35
N ASP A 7 12.52 -15.43 7.28
CA ASP A 7 12.34 -16.85 6.97
C ASP A 7 11.27 -17.07 5.89
N ASN A 8 10.78 -18.31 5.75
CA ASN A 8 9.80 -18.66 4.75
C ASN A 8 8.38 -18.12 5.02
N TYR A 9 8.10 -17.63 6.23
CA TYR A 9 6.83 -17.02 6.61
C TYR A 9 6.88 -15.50 6.47
N GLY A 10 8.03 -14.88 6.76
CA GLY A 10 8.19 -13.43 6.60
C GLY A 10 9.29 -12.87 7.50
N ILE A 11 9.12 -11.60 7.89
CA ILE A 11 10.04 -10.93 8.81
C ILE A 11 9.66 -11.30 10.23
N THR A 12 10.65 -11.62 11.03
CA THR A 12 10.53 -11.89 12.46
C THR A 12 11.33 -10.89 13.25
N VAL A 13 10.73 -10.42 14.34
CA VAL A 13 11.37 -9.58 15.34
C VAL A 13 11.18 -10.24 16.68
N GLY A 14 12.25 -10.46 17.42
CA GLY A 14 12.12 -11.11 18.72
C GLY A 14 13.32 -10.93 19.63
N ASN A 15 13.09 -11.24 20.90
CA ASN A 15 14.14 -11.36 21.92
C ASN A 15 13.99 -12.75 22.60
N LYS A 16 14.68 -13.00 23.71
CA LYS A 16 14.61 -14.29 24.40
C LYS A 16 13.20 -14.65 24.91
N ASN A 17 12.29 -13.68 25.03
CA ASN A 17 11.00 -13.82 25.68
C ASN A 17 9.79 -13.68 24.74
N LYS A 18 9.94 -12.99 23.59
CA LYS A 18 8.84 -12.71 22.66
C LYS A 18 9.30 -12.85 21.22
N THR A 19 8.49 -13.50 20.39
CA THR A 19 8.64 -13.56 18.92
C THR A 19 7.42 -12.97 18.22
N ILE A 20 7.67 -12.02 17.33
CA ILE A 20 6.65 -11.29 16.57
C ILE A 20 6.92 -11.52 15.08
N TYR A 21 5.91 -11.99 14.35
CA TYR A 21 5.94 -11.97 12.88
C TYR A 21 5.32 -10.69 12.36
N LEU A 22 5.98 -10.04 11.41
CA LEU A 22 5.51 -8.83 10.74
C LEU A 22 4.99 -9.21 9.36
N ASP A 23 3.69 -8.99 9.11
CA ASP A 23 3.00 -9.28 7.85
C ASP A 23 3.35 -10.65 7.24
N PRO A 24 3.18 -11.75 7.99
CA PRO A 24 3.59 -13.05 7.48
C PRO A 24 2.70 -13.48 6.31
N ASN A 25 3.28 -14.19 5.35
CA ASN A 25 2.59 -14.72 4.16
C ASN A 25 1.79 -16.02 4.44
N LYS A 26 2.03 -16.65 5.59
CA LYS A 26 1.41 -17.89 6.09
C LYS A 26 1.34 -17.83 7.60
N GLN A 27 0.43 -18.59 8.20
CA GLN A 27 0.29 -18.65 9.65
C GLN A 27 1.57 -19.17 10.31
N PRO A 28 2.31 -18.33 11.09
CA PRO A 28 3.49 -18.77 11.81
C PRO A 28 3.12 -19.36 13.18
N ASN A 29 4.07 -20.06 13.79
CA ASN A 29 4.01 -20.41 15.22
C ASN A 29 4.76 -19.32 16.01
N SER A 30 4.02 -18.39 16.63
CA SER A 30 4.59 -17.23 17.33
C SER A 30 3.70 -16.71 18.44
N ASP A 31 4.29 -15.93 19.35
CA ASP A 31 3.55 -15.25 20.42
C ASP A 31 2.61 -14.18 19.86
N PHE A 32 3.12 -13.41 18.90
CA PHE A 32 2.40 -12.31 18.25
C PHE A 32 2.51 -12.35 16.74
N ILE A 33 1.49 -11.79 16.11
CA ILE A 33 1.49 -11.49 14.68
C ILE A 33 1.05 -10.04 14.52
N PHE A 34 1.87 -9.25 13.86
CA PHE A 34 1.53 -7.91 13.45
C PHE A 34 1.02 -7.90 12.01
N ILE A 35 -0.12 -7.26 11.79
CA ILE A 35 -0.69 -6.99 10.47
C ILE A 35 -0.76 -5.48 10.27
N SER A 36 0.08 -4.94 9.41
CA SER A 36 0.22 -3.51 9.17
C SER A 36 -1.01 -2.91 8.49
N HIS A 37 -1.54 -3.57 7.46
CA HIS A 37 -2.67 -3.09 6.69
C HIS A 37 -3.37 -4.20 5.89
N ALA A 38 -4.50 -3.85 5.27
CA ALA A 38 -5.42 -4.82 4.67
C ALA A 38 -5.21 -5.08 3.16
N HIS A 39 -4.00 -4.88 2.61
CA HIS A 39 -3.68 -5.38 1.27
C HIS A 39 -3.28 -6.85 1.29
N THR A 40 -3.58 -7.56 0.21
CA THR A 40 -3.53 -9.03 0.15
C THR A 40 -2.14 -9.62 0.34
N ASP A 41 -1.10 -8.86 0.03
CA ASP A 41 0.32 -9.18 0.17
C ASP A 41 0.85 -9.03 1.61
N HIS A 42 0.07 -8.40 2.49
CA HIS A 42 0.34 -8.30 3.94
C HIS A 42 -0.60 -9.18 4.77
N LEU A 43 -1.50 -9.90 4.11
CA LEU A 43 -2.50 -10.76 4.73
C LEU A 43 -2.27 -12.21 4.34
N TYR A 44 -2.16 -13.10 5.32
CA TYR A 44 -2.24 -14.53 5.07
C TYR A 44 -3.64 -15.08 5.34
N LYS A 45 -4.05 -16.06 4.54
CA LYS A 45 -5.25 -16.84 4.85
C LYS A 45 -4.94 -17.79 6.00
N SER A 46 -5.64 -17.62 7.12
CA SER A 46 -5.57 -18.58 8.22
C SER A 46 -6.49 -19.77 7.95
N VAL A 47 -5.99 -20.98 8.17
CA VAL A 47 -6.80 -22.22 8.10
C VAL A 47 -7.36 -22.58 9.50
N LYS A 48 -6.82 -21.97 10.56
CA LYS A 48 -7.22 -22.22 11.95
C LYS A 48 -7.34 -20.92 12.74
N GLU A 49 -8.40 -20.76 13.51
CA GLU A 49 -8.46 -19.80 14.62
C GLU A 49 -7.52 -20.30 15.73
N ASN A 50 -6.21 -20.11 15.56
CA ASN A 50 -5.26 -20.37 16.65
C ASN A 50 -5.12 -19.10 17.48
N GLY A 51 -4.96 -19.28 18.79
CA GLY A 51 -4.86 -18.22 19.81
C GLY A 51 -3.60 -17.33 19.74
N ASN A 52 -2.98 -17.16 18.57
CA ASN A 52 -1.91 -16.17 18.41
C ASN A 52 -2.53 -14.78 18.56
N LYS A 53 -1.91 -13.94 19.38
CA LYS A 53 -2.37 -12.58 19.61
C LYS A 53 -2.06 -11.71 18.39
N ILE A 54 -3.10 -11.08 17.83
CA ILE A 54 -2.97 -10.25 16.63
C ILE A 54 -2.81 -8.80 17.05
N ILE A 55 -1.74 -8.16 16.59
CA ILE A 55 -1.51 -6.73 16.74
C ILE A 55 -1.90 -6.08 15.41
N THR A 56 -2.98 -5.32 15.39
CA THR A 56 -3.42 -4.59 14.19
C THR A 56 -4.44 -3.54 14.58
N SER A 57 -4.69 -2.57 13.71
CA SER A 57 -5.73 -1.57 13.94
C SER A 57 -7.12 -2.16 13.78
N LYS A 58 -8.09 -1.60 14.50
CA LYS A 58 -9.51 -2.00 14.39
C LYS A 58 -10.03 -1.85 12.95
N ILE A 59 -9.55 -0.83 12.24
CA ILE A 59 -9.91 -0.56 10.85
C ILE A 59 -9.34 -1.66 9.94
N THR A 60 -8.04 -1.94 10.02
CA THR A 60 -7.38 -2.99 9.24
C THR A 60 -8.02 -4.35 9.50
N HIS A 61 -8.27 -4.68 10.77
CA HIS A 61 -8.95 -5.93 11.14
C HIS A 61 -10.32 -6.05 10.47
N LYS A 62 -11.16 -5.00 10.54
CA LYS A 62 -12.50 -5.02 9.93
C LYS A 62 -12.46 -5.12 8.40
N ILE A 63 -11.57 -4.38 7.74
CA ILE A 63 -11.40 -4.47 6.27
C ILE A 63 -10.91 -5.87 5.90
N ALA A 64 -9.93 -6.44 6.61
CA ALA A 64 -9.43 -7.79 6.35
C ALA A 64 -10.54 -8.84 6.52
N THR A 65 -11.34 -8.75 7.60
CA THR A 65 -12.48 -9.64 7.85
C THR A 65 -13.53 -9.54 6.75
N HIS A 66 -13.88 -8.32 6.31
CA HIS A 66 -14.80 -8.12 5.19
C HIS A 66 -14.27 -8.76 3.89
N ARG A 67 -12.95 -8.74 3.69
CA ARG A 67 -12.28 -9.40 2.55
C ARG A 67 -12.08 -10.90 2.72
N GLY A 68 -12.66 -11.51 3.77
CA GLY A 68 -12.64 -12.95 4.01
C GLY A 68 -11.44 -13.48 4.79
N TYR A 69 -10.64 -12.60 5.41
CA TYR A 69 -9.52 -13.00 6.26
C TYR A 69 -9.98 -13.13 7.71
N LYS A 70 -9.89 -14.34 8.26
CA LYS A 70 -10.29 -14.63 9.64
C LYS A 70 -9.08 -14.59 10.55
N TYR A 71 -8.97 -13.51 11.32
CA TYR A 71 -7.98 -13.37 12.38
C TYR A 71 -8.65 -13.44 13.75
N GLY A 72 -7.91 -13.91 14.76
CA GLY A 72 -8.37 -13.90 16.15
C GLY A 72 -8.54 -12.48 16.70
N SER A 73 -8.82 -12.38 18.00
CA SER A 73 -8.97 -11.09 18.67
C SER A 73 -7.71 -10.23 18.56
N THR A 74 -7.92 -8.95 18.30
CA THR A 74 -6.86 -7.95 18.39
C THR A 74 -6.42 -7.79 19.84
N CYS A 75 -5.12 -7.67 20.07
CA CYS A 75 -4.56 -7.37 21.39
C CYS A 75 -3.98 -5.96 21.41
N GLU A 76 -4.05 -5.33 22.58
CA GLU A 76 -3.31 -4.12 22.91
C GLU A 76 -2.27 -4.53 23.98
N GLU A 77 -0.99 -4.29 23.71
CA GLU A 77 0.07 -4.45 24.72
C GLU A 77 0.80 -3.14 24.90
N HIS A 78 1.20 -2.82 26.13
CA HIS A 78 1.85 -1.55 26.47
C HIS A 78 3.16 -1.31 25.73
N ASP A 79 3.87 -2.39 25.36
CA ASP A 79 5.16 -2.32 24.68
C ASP A 79 5.01 -2.03 23.16
N PHE A 80 3.78 -2.07 22.63
CA PHE A 80 3.48 -1.92 21.21
C PHE A 80 2.68 -0.65 20.94
N LYS A 81 3.21 0.20 20.06
CA LYS A 81 2.50 1.39 19.61
C LYS A 81 2.25 1.34 18.11
N LEU A 82 0.98 1.43 17.75
CA LEU A 82 0.54 1.56 16.36
C LEU A 82 0.62 3.03 15.95
N LEU A 83 1.35 3.30 14.87
CA LEU A 83 1.54 4.65 14.32
C LEU A 83 0.99 4.69 12.90
N ASP A 84 0.19 5.69 12.56
CA ASP A 84 -0.39 5.83 11.20
C ASP A 84 0.73 5.84 10.16
N SER A 85 0.70 4.92 9.19
CA SER A 85 1.70 4.84 8.12
C SER A 85 1.33 5.69 6.90
N GLY A 86 0.15 6.31 6.88
CA GLY A 86 -0.32 7.18 5.80
C GLY A 86 -0.51 6.47 4.46
N HIS A 87 -0.47 5.13 4.41
CA HIS A 87 -0.57 4.34 3.18
C HIS A 87 -2.03 4.17 2.72
N ILE A 88 -2.86 3.48 3.51
CA ILE A 88 -4.32 3.34 3.32
C ILE A 88 -5.06 3.53 4.64
N LEU A 89 -6.38 3.71 4.61
CA LEU A 89 -7.15 3.90 5.84
C LEU A 89 -6.96 2.71 6.80
N GLY A 90 -6.48 2.99 8.01
CA GLY A 90 -6.17 1.98 9.03
C GLY A 90 -4.78 1.37 8.96
N SER A 91 -3.95 1.75 7.98
CA SER A 91 -2.58 1.25 7.90
C SER A 91 -1.71 1.79 9.02
N ASN A 92 -0.97 0.91 9.69
CA ASN A 92 -0.08 1.29 10.78
C ASN A 92 1.28 0.65 10.64
N GLY A 93 2.31 1.38 11.07
CA GLY A 93 3.58 0.81 11.48
C GLY A 93 3.56 0.40 12.95
N LEU A 94 4.46 -0.48 13.33
CA LEU A 94 4.63 -0.99 14.69
C LEU A 94 5.91 -0.44 15.31
N LEU A 95 5.78 0.30 16.40
CA LEU A 95 6.89 0.71 17.26
C LEU A 95 6.93 -0.18 18.50
N ILE A 96 8.13 -0.69 18.82
CA ILE A 96 8.37 -1.57 19.97
C ILE A 96 9.38 -0.89 20.91
N GLU A 97 8.94 -0.50 22.11
CA GLU A 97 9.76 0.05 23.21
C GLU A 97 10.77 1.16 22.79
N ASP A 98 10.46 1.96 21.76
CA ASP A 98 11.37 2.94 21.11
C ASP A 98 12.68 2.34 20.52
N GLU A 99 12.80 1.02 20.50
CA GLU A 99 13.97 0.29 19.99
C GLU A 99 13.84 -0.01 18.50
N LEU A 100 12.65 -0.44 18.06
CA LEU A 100 12.43 -0.89 16.69
C LEU A 100 11.13 -0.32 16.12
N TYR A 101 11.21 0.23 14.91
CA TYR A 101 10.05 0.65 14.13
C TYR A 101 9.97 -0.12 12.82
N TYR A 102 8.86 -0.84 12.61
CA TYR A 102 8.51 -1.44 11.33
C TYR A 102 7.43 -0.60 10.64
N THR A 103 7.67 -0.19 9.41
CA THR A 103 6.76 0.75 8.73
C THR A 103 5.52 0.09 8.15
N GLY A 104 5.57 -1.20 7.80
CA GLY A 104 4.70 -1.72 6.74
C GLY A 104 4.89 -0.92 5.45
N ASP A 105 3.83 -0.78 4.66
CA ASP A 105 3.80 0.21 3.59
C ASP A 105 3.57 1.61 4.15
N ILE A 106 4.27 2.60 3.60
CA ILE A 106 4.33 3.94 4.19
C ILE A 106 4.21 5.05 3.15
N SER A 107 3.51 6.13 3.51
CA SER A 107 3.54 7.36 2.75
C SER A 107 3.49 8.61 3.63
N ILE A 108 4.46 9.50 3.43
CA ILE A 108 4.53 10.81 4.12
C ILE A 108 3.86 11.95 3.35
N ARG A 109 3.14 11.64 2.26
CA ARG A 109 2.44 12.66 1.45
C ARG A 109 1.00 12.82 1.92
N LYS A 110 0.53 14.06 2.07
CA LYS A 110 -0.90 14.32 2.24
C LYS A 110 -1.64 14.02 0.94
N ARG A 111 -2.72 13.22 1.00
CA ARG A 111 -3.51 12.82 -0.19
C ARG A 111 -4.99 12.74 0.17
N ALA A 112 -5.81 13.63 -0.38
CA ALA A 112 -7.25 13.71 -0.06
C ALA A 112 -7.50 13.72 1.47
N PHE A 113 -8.19 12.71 2.00
CA PHE A 113 -8.47 12.52 3.43
C PHE A 113 -7.36 11.80 4.20
N MET A 114 -6.31 11.30 3.53
CA MET A 114 -5.18 10.62 4.18
C MET A 114 -4.16 11.62 4.71
N ASN A 115 -3.82 11.45 5.98
CA ASN A 115 -2.75 12.19 6.63
C ASN A 115 -1.38 11.57 6.30
N PRO A 116 -0.29 12.38 6.32
CA PRO A 116 1.08 11.86 6.30
C PRO A 116 1.36 10.88 7.44
N ALA A 117 2.23 9.91 7.19
CA ALA A 117 2.71 8.98 8.21
C ALA A 117 3.32 9.68 9.44
N ILE A 118 3.09 9.09 10.62
CA ILE A 118 3.74 9.47 11.87
C ILE A 118 5.05 8.69 11.99
N ILE A 119 6.18 9.41 11.90
CA ILE A 119 7.52 8.81 11.98
C ILE A 119 8.08 8.99 13.39
N PRO A 120 8.29 7.92 14.17
CA PRO A 120 8.91 7.99 15.49
C PRO A 120 10.44 8.01 15.38
N ARG A 121 11.11 8.24 16.51
CA ARG A 121 12.52 7.87 16.68
C ARG A 121 12.59 6.37 17.02
N ALA A 122 13.55 5.66 16.47
CA ALA A 122 13.83 4.27 16.83
C ALA A 122 15.29 3.93 16.51
N LYS A 123 15.92 3.01 17.25
CA LYS A 123 17.30 2.57 16.97
C LYS A 123 17.39 1.71 15.71
N THR A 124 16.42 0.84 15.51
CA THR A 124 16.29 -0.01 14.32
C THR A 124 15.06 0.38 13.52
N LEU A 125 15.24 0.64 12.23
CA LEU A 125 14.14 0.91 11.30
C LEU A 125 14.03 -0.23 10.29
N ILE A 126 12.87 -0.87 10.19
CA ILE A 126 12.53 -1.78 9.11
C ILE A 126 11.56 -1.06 8.17
N ILE A 127 12.01 -0.72 6.96
CA ILE A 127 11.29 0.14 6.00
C ILE A 127 11.06 -0.54 4.65
N GLU A 128 9.87 -0.32 4.08
CA GLU A 128 9.57 -0.81 2.73
C GLU A 128 10.43 -0.11 1.66
N SER A 129 10.57 -0.74 0.50
CA SER A 129 11.32 -0.17 -0.62
C SER A 129 10.66 -0.43 -1.97
N THR A 130 9.32 -0.36 -2.02
CA THR A 130 8.53 -0.53 -3.26
C THR A 130 9.04 0.39 -4.38
N PHE A 131 9.40 1.63 -4.02
CA PHE A 131 9.99 2.62 -4.91
C PHE A 131 11.40 3.04 -4.48
N GLY A 132 12.19 2.10 -3.94
CA GLY A 132 13.57 2.32 -3.46
C GLY A 132 14.61 2.55 -4.56
N HIS A 133 14.23 2.70 -5.83
CA HIS A 133 15.14 3.01 -6.93
C HIS A 133 15.09 4.52 -7.28
N PRO A 134 16.24 5.21 -7.48
CA PRO A 134 16.32 6.66 -7.70
C PRO A 134 15.42 7.21 -8.83
N ASP A 135 15.17 6.41 -9.86
CA ASP A 135 14.26 6.77 -10.96
C ASP A 135 12.79 6.98 -10.57
N TYR A 136 12.35 6.50 -9.40
CA TYR A 136 10.98 6.68 -8.94
C TYR A 136 10.89 7.91 -8.05
N VAL A 137 10.66 9.05 -8.70
CA VAL A 137 10.34 10.32 -8.07
C VAL A 137 8.94 10.74 -8.52
N PHE A 138 8.03 10.91 -7.56
CA PHE A 138 6.63 11.23 -7.87
C PHE A 138 6.42 12.74 -7.92
N PRO A 139 5.64 13.25 -8.90
CA PRO A 139 5.22 14.65 -8.87
C PRO A 139 4.33 14.93 -7.66
N LYS A 140 4.10 16.22 -7.39
CA LYS A 140 3.15 16.65 -6.36
C LYS A 140 1.75 16.08 -6.65
N PHE A 141 1.03 15.71 -5.60
CA PHE A 141 -0.31 15.15 -5.67
C PHE A 141 -1.24 16.05 -6.50
N GLU A 142 -1.25 17.34 -6.19
CA GLU A 142 -2.06 18.36 -6.82
C GLU A 142 -1.75 18.49 -8.32
N SER A 143 -0.47 18.36 -8.71
CA SER A 143 -0.07 18.40 -10.11
C SER A 143 -0.59 17.20 -10.89
N THR A 144 -0.61 16.01 -10.28
CA THR A 144 -1.21 14.81 -10.91
C THR A 144 -2.72 14.97 -11.05
N ILE A 145 -3.41 15.46 -10.01
CA ILE A 145 -4.85 15.69 -10.07
C ILE A 145 -5.21 16.76 -11.09
N HIS A 146 -4.44 17.85 -11.16
CA HIS A 146 -4.64 18.90 -12.15
C HIS A 146 -4.53 18.35 -13.59
N LYS A 147 -3.49 17.56 -13.89
CA LYS A 147 -3.34 16.90 -15.20
C LYS A 147 -4.53 15.99 -15.54
N ALA A 148 -5.02 15.21 -14.57
CA ALA A 148 -6.20 14.39 -14.77
C ALA A 148 -7.45 15.23 -15.09
N ASN A 149 -7.67 16.34 -14.37
CA ASN A 149 -8.79 17.23 -14.62
C ASN A 149 -8.74 17.89 -15.99
N LEU A 150 -7.55 18.24 -16.50
CA LEU A 150 -7.40 18.75 -17.88
C LEU A 150 -7.87 17.71 -18.91
N ILE A 151 -7.41 16.47 -18.78
CA ILE A 151 -7.81 15.36 -19.67
C ILE A 151 -9.32 15.12 -19.56
N ILE A 152 -9.87 15.04 -18.34
CA ILE A 152 -11.30 14.82 -18.12
C ILE A 152 -12.13 15.95 -18.75
N SER A 153 -11.73 17.20 -18.53
CA SER A 153 -12.42 18.37 -19.08
C SER A 153 -12.45 18.37 -20.60
N GLU A 154 -11.34 18.01 -21.25
CA GLU A 154 -11.26 17.93 -22.71
C GLU A 154 -12.15 16.81 -23.27
N MET A 155 -12.12 15.63 -22.65
CA MET A 155 -13.01 14.53 -23.04
C MET A 155 -14.47 14.87 -22.83
N TYR A 156 -14.81 15.53 -21.73
CA TYR A 156 -16.17 15.97 -21.44
C TYR A 156 -16.67 16.99 -22.47
N HIS A 157 -15.82 17.91 -22.91
CA HIS A 157 -16.15 18.85 -23.99
C HIS A 157 -16.51 18.12 -25.29
N GLN A 158 -15.86 16.99 -25.57
CA GLN A 158 -16.12 16.14 -26.73
C GLN A 158 -17.25 15.11 -26.52
N GLY A 159 -17.89 15.10 -25.35
CA GLY A 159 -18.92 14.11 -24.99
C GLY A 159 -18.38 12.71 -24.71
N ILE A 160 -17.06 12.54 -24.54
CA ILE A 160 -16.39 11.27 -24.33
C ILE A 160 -16.39 10.92 -22.83
N PRO A 161 -16.93 9.75 -22.42
CA PRO A 161 -16.83 9.29 -21.05
C PRO A 161 -15.39 8.94 -20.65
N VAL A 162 -15.10 9.03 -19.35
CA VAL A 162 -13.74 8.77 -18.83
C VAL A 162 -13.79 7.71 -17.72
N ILE A 163 -12.81 6.80 -17.75
CA ILE A 163 -12.62 5.74 -16.76
C ILE A 163 -11.30 6.02 -16.03
N LEU A 164 -11.37 6.19 -14.70
CA LEU A 164 -10.20 6.31 -13.84
C LEU A 164 -9.94 4.97 -13.15
N LEU A 165 -8.73 4.44 -13.29
CA LEU A 165 -8.38 3.12 -12.77
C LEU A 165 -7.37 3.21 -11.62
N GLY A 166 -7.68 2.51 -10.52
CA GLY A 166 -6.80 2.38 -9.35
C GLY A 166 -7.01 1.05 -8.63
N TYR A 167 -6.14 0.70 -7.69
CA TYR A 167 -6.37 -0.47 -6.83
C TYR A 167 -7.69 -0.33 -6.06
N THR A 168 -8.44 -1.44 -5.95
CA THR A 168 -9.79 -1.47 -5.36
C THR A 168 -9.82 -0.94 -3.92
N LEU A 169 -8.78 -1.23 -3.14
CA LEU A 169 -8.58 -0.73 -1.78
C LEU A 169 -7.45 0.33 -1.78
N GLY A 170 -7.73 1.49 -1.19
CA GLY A 170 -6.81 2.62 -1.06
C GLY A 170 -6.98 3.60 -2.22
N LYS A 171 -6.41 3.27 -3.38
CA LYS A 171 -6.35 4.22 -4.50
C LYS A 171 -7.71 4.61 -5.05
N ALA A 172 -8.62 3.66 -5.25
CA ALA A 172 -9.96 3.93 -5.74
C ALA A 172 -10.75 4.88 -4.82
N GLN A 173 -10.53 4.78 -3.50
CA GLN A 173 -11.17 5.65 -2.51
C GLN A 173 -10.62 7.08 -2.63
N ILE A 174 -9.30 7.25 -2.80
CA ILE A 174 -8.69 8.57 -3.09
C ILE A 174 -9.28 9.16 -4.38
N LEU A 175 -9.36 8.38 -5.46
CA LEU A 175 -9.92 8.85 -6.74
C LEU A 175 -11.39 9.23 -6.61
N THR A 176 -12.20 8.40 -5.93
CA THR A 176 -13.62 8.69 -5.65
C THR A 176 -13.75 10.04 -4.93
N ASN A 177 -12.96 10.27 -3.88
CA ASN A 177 -13.04 11.49 -3.08
C ASN A 177 -12.58 12.73 -3.85
N VAL A 178 -11.48 12.64 -4.60
CA VAL A 178 -10.92 13.79 -5.33
C VAL A 178 -11.80 14.21 -6.50
N PHE A 179 -12.29 13.23 -7.28
CA PHE A 179 -13.04 13.51 -8.51
C PHE A 179 -14.55 13.56 -8.33
N ARG A 180 -15.05 13.52 -7.08
CA ARG A 180 -16.49 13.60 -6.73
C ARG A 180 -17.25 14.82 -7.27
N HIS A 181 -16.55 15.85 -7.71
CA HIS A 181 -17.14 17.05 -8.30
C HIS A 181 -17.60 16.83 -9.74
N TRP A 182 -17.04 15.85 -10.46
CA TRP A 182 -17.52 15.44 -11.77
C TRP A 182 -18.82 14.64 -11.65
N LYS A 183 -19.82 14.96 -12.48
CA LYS A 183 -21.14 14.33 -12.46
C LYS A 183 -21.59 13.92 -13.88
N PRO A 184 -22.25 12.76 -14.03
CA PRO A 184 -22.46 11.75 -12.99
C PRO A 184 -21.15 11.01 -12.66
N LEU A 185 -20.89 10.81 -11.36
CA LEU A 185 -19.81 9.96 -10.88
C LEU A 185 -20.36 8.55 -10.68
N ILE A 186 -19.71 7.59 -11.33
CA ILE A 186 -20.05 6.18 -11.28
C ILE A 186 -18.87 5.45 -10.65
N VAL A 187 -19.15 4.46 -9.80
CA VAL A 187 -18.11 3.59 -9.25
C VAL A 187 -18.44 2.14 -9.56
N HIS A 188 -17.42 1.35 -9.88
CA HIS A 188 -17.57 -0.09 -9.99
C HIS A 188 -18.06 -0.69 -8.66
N ASP A 189 -18.90 -1.72 -8.71
CA ASP A 189 -19.56 -2.27 -7.52
C ASP A 189 -18.57 -2.77 -6.45
N SER A 190 -17.45 -3.39 -6.85
CA SER A 190 -16.39 -3.78 -5.89
C SER A 190 -15.69 -2.60 -5.20
N ILE A 191 -15.76 -1.39 -5.78
CA ILE A 191 -15.24 -0.16 -5.17
C ILE A 191 -16.30 0.42 -4.23
N ASP A 192 -17.59 0.31 -4.56
CA ASP A 192 -18.70 0.66 -3.66
C ASP A 192 -18.59 -0.09 -2.32
N GLU A 193 -18.31 -1.39 -2.36
CA GLU A 193 -18.08 -2.21 -1.15
C GLU A 193 -17.03 -1.59 -0.22
N MET A 194 -15.88 -1.17 -0.78
CA MET A 194 -14.81 -0.52 -0.01
C MET A 194 -15.18 0.90 0.42
N ASN A 195 -15.87 1.67 -0.44
CA ASN A 195 -16.34 3.02 -0.12
C ASN A 195 -17.31 3.02 1.06
N ARG A 196 -18.22 2.02 1.14
CA ARG A 196 -19.13 1.83 2.28
C ARG A 196 -18.37 1.59 3.58
N LEU A 197 -17.36 0.72 3.56
CA LEU A 197 -16.49 0.52 4.72
C LEU A 197 -15.79 1.82 5.15
N TYR A 198 -15.29 2.60 4.19
CA TYR A 198 -14.65 3.89 4.49
C TYR A 198 -15.64 4.88 5.13
N SER A 199 -16.91 4.89 4.67
CA SER A 199 -17.99 5.68 5.28
C SER A 199 -18.29 5.28 6.72
N GLU A 200 -18.24 3.98 7.05
CA GLU A 200 -18.40 3.52 8.44
C GLU A 200 -17.31 4.04 9.39
N PHE A 201 -16.14 4.42 8.83
CA PHE A 201 -15.03 5.03 9.57
C PHE A 201 -15.00 6.57 9.45
N GLY A 202 -16.11 7.19 9.00
CA GLY A 202 -16.27 8.64 8.97
C GLY A 202 -15.68 9.33 7.74
N ILE A 203 -15.19 8.58 6.74
CA ILE A 203 -14.73 9.17 5.48
C ILE A 203 -15.93 9.42 4.58
N ARG A 204 -16.12 10.68 4.14
CA ARG A 204 -17.25 11.04 3.29
C ARG A 204 -17.11 10.44 1.87
N MET A 205 -17.77 9.30 1.65
CA MET A 205 -17.89 8.62 0.35
C MET A 205 -19.35 8.64 -0.14
N ASP A 206 -19.82 9.80 -0.57
CA ASP A 206 -21.18 10.04 -1.06
C ASP A 206 -21.18 10.62 -2.49
N ASN A 207 -22.37 10.81 -3.03
CA ASN A 207 -22.62 11.44 -4.33
C ASN A 207 -22.05 10.69 -5.54
N TYR A 208 -22.12 9.36 -5.53
CA TYR A 208 -21.88 8.51 -6.70
C TYR A 208 -23.05 7.53 -6.89
N ILE A 209 -23.10 6.89 -8.04
CA ILE A 209 -24.02 5.79 -8.37
C ILE A 209 -23.18 4.55 -8.67
N THR A 210 -23.65 3.34 -8.33
CA THR A 210 -22.89 2.14 -8.69
C THR A 210 -23.00 1.84 -10.19
N PHE A 211 -22.01 1.14 -10.73
CA PHE A 211 -22.01 0.77 -12.14
C PHE A 211 -23.26 -0.04 -12.53
N SER A 212 -23.62 -1.04 -11.71
CA SER A 212 -24.82 -1.85 -11.93
C SER A 212 -26.11 -1.03 -11.93
N GLU A 213 -26.22 -0.03 -11.05
CA GLU A 213 -27.38 0.88 -11.03
C GLU A 213 -27.40 1.79 -12.26
N ALA A 214 -26.25 2.34 -12.65
CA ALA A 214 -26.15 3.19 -13.84
C ALA A 214 -26.49 2.43 -15.13
N GLU A 215 -26.07 1.15 -15.25
CA GLU A 215 -26.40 0.30 -16.39
C GLU A 215 -27.90 -0.03 -16.42
N LYS A 216 -28.48 -0.44 -15.28
CA LYS A 216 -29.92 -0.75 -15.15
C LYS A 216 -30.80 0.44 -15.56
N ASN A 217 -30.40 1.66 -15.19
CA ASN A 217 -31.13 2.89 -15.49
C ASN A 217 -30.75 3.52 -16.84
N ASN A 218 -29.99 2.82 -17.71
CA ASN A 218 -29.53 3.30 -19.02
C ASN A 218 -28.77 4.64 -18.99
N MET A 219 -28.13 4.97 -17.86
CA MET A 219 -27.41 6.24 -17.70
C MET A 219 -26.12 6.29 -18.53
N LEU A 220 -25.52 5.13 -18.79
CA LEU A 220 -24.25 4.99 -19.53
C LEU A 220 -24.39 5.30 -21.03
N SER A 221 -25.61 5.19 -21.57
CA SER A 221 -25.93 5.43 -22.98
C SER A 221 -26.43 6.86 -23.23
N SER A 222 -26.36 7.75 -22.24
CA SER A 222 -26.81 9.14 -22.39
C SER A 222 -25.86 9.95 -23.27
N HIS A 223 -26.35 11.05 -23.87
CA HIS A 223 -25.51 11.98 -24.65
C HIS A 223 -24.57 12.84 -23.78
N ARG A 224 -24.58 12.64 -22.45
CA ARG A 224 -23.73 13.35 -21.51
C ARG A 224 -22.57 12.43 -21.08
N PRO A 225 -21.33 12.94 -21.04
CA PRO A 225 -20.20 12.16 -20.57
C PRO A 225 -20.37 11.85 -19.07
N TRP A 226 -19.75 10.76 -18.64
CA TRP A 226 -19.75 10.31 -17.25
C TRP A 226 -18.34 9.93 -16.83
N LEU A 227 -18.10 9.91 -15.51
CA LEU A 227 -16.81 9.51 -14.93
C LEU A 227 -17.00 8.20 -14.18
N LEU A 228 -16.26 7.16 -14.56
CA LEU A 228 -16.27 5.85 -13.89
C LEU A 228 -14.97 5.63 -13.12
N ILE A 229 -15.05 5.33 -11.82
CA ILE A 229 -13.91 4.80 -11.06
C ILE A 229 -13.99 3.27 -11.09
N ALA A 230 -12.94 2.61 -11.61
CA ALA A 230 -12.88 1.17 -11.77
C ALA A 230 -11.59 0.56 -11.20
N PRO A 231 -11.59 -0.72 -10.80
CA PRO A 231 -10.37 -1.41 -10.39
C PRO A 231 -9.34 -1.45 -11.51
N ILE A 232 -8.05 -1.35 -11.21
CA ILE A 232 -6.98 -1.54 -12.20
C ILE A 232 -6.95 -2.99 -12.73
N ALA A 233 -7.47 -3.96 -11.96
CA ALA A 233 -7.74 -5.33 -12.42
C ALA A 233 -8.72 -5.37 -13.62
N SER A 234 -9.47 -4.28 -13.79
CA SER A 234 -10.14 -3.78 -14.99
C SER A 234 -9.50 -4.22 -16.31
N CYS A 235 -8.19 -4.02 -16.37
CA CYS A 235 -7.38 -4.21 -17.57
C CYS A 235 -7.21 -5.68 -17.98
N LYS A 236 -7.44 -6.62 -17.06
CA LYS A 236 -7.15 -8.05 -17.25
C LYS A 236 -8.39 -8.95 -17.31
N ASN A 237 -9.55 -8.46 -16.87
CA ASN A 237 -10.77 -9.28 -16.74
C ASN A 237 -11.84 -9.00 -17.81
N GLY A 238 -11.49 -8.26 -18.88
CA GLY A 238 -12.39 -7.94 -19.98
C GLY A 238 -13.37 -6.79 -19.74
N PHE A 239 -13.60 -6.37 -18.48
CA PHE A 239 -14.54 -5.29 -18.16
C PHE A 239 -14.13 -3.97 -18.83
N LEU A 240 -12.85 -3.57 -18.73
CA LEU A 240 -12.38 -2.34 -19.36
C LEU A 240 -12.59 -2.37 -20.89
N HIS A 241 -12.27 -3.51 -21.52
CA HIS A 241 -12.46 -3.68 -22.96
C HIS A 241 -13.93 -3.55 -23.36
N TYR A 242 -14.84 -4.18 -22.62
CA TYR A 242 -16.29 -4.08 -22.82
C TYR A 242 -16.77 -2.63 -22.77
N ILE A 243 -16.44 -1.90 -21.70
CA ILE A 243 -16.88 -0.50 -21.52
C ILE A 243 -16.33 0.41 -22.61
N LYS A 244 -15.03 0.31 -22.92
CA LYS A 244 -14.42 1.11 -24.00
C LYS A 244 -15.07 0.82 -25.36
N LYS A 245 -15.32 -0.45 -25.69
CA LYS A 245 -15.94 -0.85 -26.95
C LYS A 245 -17.39 -0.40 -27.07
N LYS A 246 -18.17 -0.51 -25.99
CA LYS A 246 -19.61 -0.19 -26.00
C LYS A 246 -19.89 1.31 -25.96
N TYR A 247 -19.09 2.08 -25.21
CA TYR A 247 -19.38 3.49 -24.92
C TYR A 247 -18.31 4.47 -25.42
N GLY A 248 -17.25 4.00 -26.09
CA GLY A 248 -16.21 4.87 -26.64
C GLY A 248 -15.40 5.62 -25.58
N ALA A 249 -15.27 5.06 -24.37
CA ALA A 249 -14.67 5.74 -23.23
C ALA A 249 -13.13 5.81 -23.27
N LEU A 250 -12.58 6.91 -22.75
CA LEU A 250 -11.14 7.10 -22.50
C LEU A 250 -10.75 6.49 -21.15
N SER A 251 -9.57 5.87 -21.05
CA SER A 251 -9.04 5.27 -19.82
C SER A 251 -7.78 5.96 -19.29
N ILE A 252 -7.76 6.24 -17.99
CA ILE A 252 -6.64 6.83 -17.26
C ILE A 252 -6.28 5.93 -16.07
N GLY A 253 -5.09 5.32 -16.08
CA GLY A 253 -4.56 4.56 -14.95
C GLY A 253 -3.80 5.42 -13.95
N PHE A 254 -3.96 5.16 -12.66
CA PHE A 254 -3.22 5.82 -11.58
C PHE A 254 -2.33 4.81 -10.87
N SER A 255 -1.01 5.04 -10.87
CA SER A 255 -0.04 4.12 -10.27
C SER A 255 1.29 4.82 -10.03
N GLY A 256 2.03 4.47 -8.96
CA GLY A 256 3.41 4.95 -8.80
C GLY A 256 4.34 4.51 -9.94
N TRP A 257 4.07 3.33 -10.52
CA TRP A 257 4.81 2.81 -11.68
C TRP A 257 4.66 3.67 -12.94
N ALA A 258 3.63 4.53 -13.00
CA ALA A 258 3.38 5.43 -14.13
C ALA A 258 4.35 6.61 -14.23
N VAL A 259 5.36 6.70 -13.34
CA VAL A 259 6.55 7.54 -13.58
C VAL A 259 7.20 7.16 -14.91
N LYS A 260 7.16 5.87 -15.26
CA LYS A 260 7.67 5.37 -16.54
C LYS A 260 6.58 5.49 -17.62
N PRO A 261 6.77 6.29 -18.69
CA PRO A 261 5.72 6.57 -19.68
C PRO A 261 5.17 5.32 -20.38
N TYR A 262 6.00 4.29 -20.54
CA TYR A 262 5.62 3.04 -21.20
C TYR A 262 4.71 2.14 -20.36
N TYR A 263 4.53 2.43 -19.07
CA TYR A 263 3.68 1.63 -18.17
C TYR A 263 2.23 1.53 -18.66
N LYS A 264 1.73 2.55 -19.36
CA LYS A 264 0.38 2.52 -19.94
C LYS A 264 0.19 1.43 -21.00
N TYR A 265 1.22 1.14 -21.80
CA TYR A 265 1.15 0.12 -22.84
C TYR A 265 1.06 -1.29 -22.25
N ALA A 266 1.75 -1.53 -21.13
CA ALA A 266 1.66 -2.80 -20.39
C ALA A 266 0.25 -3.08 -19.83
N LEU A 267 -0.57 -2.04 -19.67
CA LEU A 267 -1.95 -2.12 -19.18
C LEU A 267 -3.00 -1.90 -20.28
N GLY A 268 -2.61 -1.59 -21.52
CA GLY A 268 -3.54 -1.27 -22.61
C GLY A 268 -4.36 0.01 -22.37
N LEU A 269 -3.79 0.99 -21.68
CA LEU A 269 -4.46 2.24 -21.29
C LEU A 269 -4.09 3.42 -22.21
N ASP A 270 -5.01 4.36 -22.36
CA ASP A 270 -4.80 5.57 -23.18
C ASP A 270 -3.82 6.52 -22.49
N HIS A 271 -4.02 6.72 -21.18
CA HIS A 271 -3.16 7.49 -20.29
C HIS A 271 -2.83 6.73 -19.00
N CYS A 272 -1.66 7.03 -18.44
CA CYS A 272 -1.31 6.70 -17.06
C CYS A 272 -0.70 7.91 -16.38
N LEU A 273 -1.05 8.12 -15.11
CA LEU A 273 -0.59 9.23 -14.30
C LEU A 273 0.08 8.73 -13.01
N PRO A 274 1.24 9.30 -12.63
CA PRO A 274 1.97 8.90 -11.43
C PRO A 274 1.24 9.34 -10.16
N LEU A 275 0.57 8.38 -9.52
CA LEU A 275 -0.10 8.55 -8.23
C LEU A 275 0.11 7.28 -7.40
N SER A 276 0.89 7.41 -6.34
CA SER A 276 1.20 6.31 -5.43
C SER A 276 0.61 6.56 -4.05
N ASP A 277 0.31 5.46 -3.36
CA ASP A 277 -0.01 5.46 -1.93
C ASP A 277 1.22 5.08 -1.08
N HIS A 278 2.40 5.01 -1.70
CA HIS A 278 3.69 4.77 -1.06
C HIS A 278 4.57 6.03 -1.13
N CYS A 279 5.64 6.05 -0.35
CA CYS A 279 6.78 6.94 -0.51
C CYS A 279 7.48 6.70 -1.86
N ASP A 280 7.98 7.77 -2.47
CA ASP A 280 8.96 7.67 -3.55
C ASP A 280 10.39 7.54 -2.98
N TYR A 281 11.41 7.49 -3.83
CA TYR A 281 12.80 7.33 -3.40
C TYR A 281 13.25 8.42 -2.39
N ASN A 282 12.91 9.69 -2.65
CA ASN A 282 13.32 10.80 -1.80
C ASN A 282 12.52 10.84 -0.49
N ASP A 283 11.25 10.46 -0.55
CA ASP A 283 10.40 10.32 0.63
C ASP A 283 10.93 9.22 1.56
N LEU A 284 11.35 8.07 1.02
CA LEU A 284 11.94 6.97 1.82
C LEU A 284 13.20 7.43 2.56
N ILE A 285 14.11 8.16 1.89
CA ILE A 285 15.28 8.75 2.53
C ILE A 285 14.86 9.75 3.63
N SER A 286 13.80 10.54 3.38
CA SER A 286 13.27 11.50 4.35
C SER A 286 12.70 10.81 5.59
N VAL A 287 12.02 9.67 5.43
CA VAL A 287 11.56 8.82 6.54
C VAL A 287 12.75 8.36 7.37
N ILE A 288 13.80 7.83 6.73
CA ILE A 288 15.00 7.33 7.42
C ILE A 288 15.68 8.45 8.21
N LYS A 289 15.87 9.63 7.59
CA LYS A 289 16.46 10.80 8.27
C LYS A 289 15.63 11.27 9.46
N LYS A 290 14.30 11.30 9.33
CA LYS A 290 13.39 11.72 10.41
C LYS A 290 13.36 10.71 11.56
N CYS A 291 13.41 9.42 11.24
CA CYS A 291 13.47 8.34 12.22
C CYS A 291 14.83 8.30 12.95
N ASN A 292 15.92 8.62 12.21
CA ASN A 292 17.31 8.61 12.66
C ASN A 292 17.71 7.31 13.39
N PRO A 293 17.64 6.17 12.68
CA PRO A 293 18.05 4.89 13.22
C PRO A 293 19.58 4.74 13.23
N GLU A 294 20.06 3.87 14.10
CA GLU A 294 21.42 3.32 14.07
C GLU A 294 21.53 2.22 13.00
N LYS A 295 20.46 1.42 12.81
CA LYS A 295 20.38 0.34 11.82
C LYS A 295 19.12 0.44 10.95
N VAL A 296 19.27 0.30 9.65
CA VAL A 296 18.17 0.21 8.68
C VAL A 296 18.08 -1.19 8.09
N TYR A 297 16.87 -1.72 8.02
CA TYR A 297 16.53 -2.91 7.26
C TYR A 297 15.55 -2.55 6.16
N THR A 298 15.89 -2.85 4.91
CA THR A 298 14.99 -2.60 3.78
C THR A 298 14.28 -3.89 3.39
N PHE A 299 12.98 -3.85 3.14
CA PHE A 299 12.21 -4.99 2.66
C PHE A 299 11.25 -4.58 1.54
N HIS A 300 10.73 -5.56 0.79
CA HIS A 300 9.78 -5.34 -0.30
C HIS A 300 10.32 -4.51 -1.49
N GLY A 301 9.94 -4.82 -2.72
CA GLY A 301 10.41 -4.08 -3.90
C GLY A 301 11.93 -4.10 -4.10
N PHE A 302 12.57 -2.92 -4.14
CA PHE A 302 13.99 -2.72 -4.45
C PHE A 302 14.93 -2.87 -3.25
N ALA A 303 14.67 -3.81 -2.34
CA ALA A 303 15.36 -3.92 -1.05
C ALA A 303 16.89 -3.91 -1.16
N GLU A 304 17.48 -4.80 -1.96
CA GLU A 304 18.95 -4.89 -2.10
C GLU A 304 19.56 -3.61 -2.66
N GLY A 305 18.98 -3.07 -3.74
CA GLY A 305 19.46 -1.84 -4.37
C GLY A 305 19.28 -0.62 -3.48
N PHE A 306 18.19 -0.55 -2.72
CA PHE A 306 17.95 0.55 -1.80
C PHE A 306 18.93 0.51 -0.62
N ALA A 307 19.14 -0.66 0.00
CA ALA A 307 20.17 -0.82 1.04
C ALA A 307 21.58 -0.46 0.55
N GLN A 308 21.94 -0.85 -0.67
CA GLN A 308 23.21 -0.45 -1.29
C GLN A 308 23.33 1.08 -1.40
N ASN A 309 22.30 1.75 -1.91
CA ASN A 309 22.27 3.21 -2.01
C ASN A 309 22.34 3.90 -0.64
N LEU A 310 21.67 3.36 0.38
CA LEU A 310 21.70 3.89 1.75
C LEU A 310 23.10 3.84 2.35
N ARG A 311 23.85 2.75 2.12
CA ARG A 311 25.25 2.63 2.55
C ARG A 311 26.15 3.67 1.88
N LEU A 312 25.93 3.97 0.61
CA LEU A 312 26.69 5.01 -0.11
C LEU A 312 26.48 6.41 0.47
N ILE A 313 25.32 6.67 1.10
CA ILE A 313 25.01 7.96 1.75
C ILE A 313 25.19 7.93 3.28
N GLY A 314 25.87 6.90 3.81
CA GLY A 314 26.35 6.85 5.20
C GLY A 314 25.43 6.18 6.22
N PHE A 315 24.38 5.47 5.80
CA PHE A 315 23.55 4.67 6.71
C PHE A 315 24.05 3.23 6.81
N ASP A 316 24.02 2.66 8.02
CA ASP A 316 24.14 1.21 8.18
C ASP A 316 22.82 0.55 7.77
N ALA A 317 22.82 -0.11 6.60
CA ALA A 317 21.61 -0.64 6.00
C ALA A 317 21.82 -2.04 5.42
N ASP A 318 20.89 -2.96 5.65
CA ASP A 318 20.87 -4.30 5.06
C ASP A 318 19.49 -4.69 4.50
N PRO A 319 19.45 -5.47 3.40
CA PRO A 319 18.19 -5.94 2.86
C PRO A 319 17.72 -7.21 3.55
N LEU A 320 16.42 -7.28 3.87
CA LEU A 320 15.76 -8.49 4.37
C LEU A 320 15.28 -9.32 3.17
N VAL A 321 16.18 -10.16 2.62
CA VAL A 321 15.87 -11.04 1.49
C VAL A 321 15.91 -12.50 1.92
N TYR A 322 14.82 -13.22 1.66
CA TYR A 322 14.78 -14.66 1.86
C TYR A 322 15.37 -15.39 0.63
N VAL A 323 16.54 -16.01 0.79
CA VAL A 323 17.16 -16.84 -0.25
C VAL A 323 16.80 -18.30 -0.04
N ARG A 324 16.02 -18.89 -0.96
CA ARG A 324 15.85 -20.37 -1.01
C ARG A 324 17.14 -21.01 -1.54
N SER A 325 17.98 -21.55 -0.65
CA SER A 325 19.09 -22.40 -1.09
C SER A 325 18.55 -23.72 -1.68
N LYS A 326 19.17 -24.23 -2.75
CA LYS A 326 18.88 -25.57 -3.34
C LYS A 326 19.32 -26.73 -2.44
N LYS A 327 19.89 -26.48 -1.25
CA LYS A 327 20.31 -27.48 -0.27
C LYS A 327 19.89 -27.03 1.13
N GLY A 328 18.66 -27.39 1.52
CA GLY A 328 18.17 -27.46 2.91
C GLY A 328 18.62 -26.37 3.90
N LYS A 329 17.68 -25.45 4.21
CA LYS A 329 17.65 -24.53 5.36
C LYS A 329 18.91 -23.70 5.64
N THR A 330 18.83 -22.41 5.33
CA THR A 330 19.60 -21.36 6.00
C THR A 330 18.69 -20.16 6.18
N SER A 331 18.44 -19.75 7.43
CA SER A 331 17.97 -18.41 7.74
C SER A 331 19.17 -17.47 7.68
N VAL A 332 19.02 -16.31 7.07
CA VAL A 332 20.05 -15.27 7.15
C VAL A 332 19.96 -14.68 8.55
N LYS A 333 20.88 -15.08 9.43
CA LYS A 333 21.14 -14.34 10.67
C LYS A 333 21.89 -13.07 10.27
N ILE A 334 21.24 -11.92 10.42
CA ILE A 334 21.94 -10.64 10.33
C ILE A 334 22.53 -10.35 11.71
N ASP A 335 23.81 -10.68 11.81
CA ASP A 335 24.84 -10.25 12.75
C ASP A 335 24.73 -10.52 14.26
N THR A 336 25.53 -11.50 14.68
CA THR A 336 26.46 -11.36 15.81
C THR A 336 27.74 -10.67 15.32
N PHE A 337 27.94 -9.39 15.63
CA PHE A 337 29.26 -8.75 15.63
C PHE A 337 29.74 -8.56 17.07
N ILE A 338 30.57 -9.49 17.56
CA ILE A 338 31.52 -9.24 18.64
C ILE A 338 32.90 -9.51 18.05
N GLY A 339 33.77 -8.51 18.16
CA GLY A 339 35.03 -8.43 17.45
C GLY A 339 36.08 -9.47 17.84
N LYS A 340 37.15 -9.46 17.05
CA LYS A 340 38.51 -9.72 17.52
C LYS A 340 39.49 -8.94 16.65
N SER A 341 40.14 -8.00 17.32
CA SER A 341 41.49 -7.51 17.01
C SER A 341 42.50 -8.65 16.89
N LYS A 342 43.65 -8.31 16.28
CA LYS A 342 44.91 -9.05 16.08
C LYS A 342 44.97 -9.71 14.69
N SER A 343 45.93 -9.42 13.83
CA SER A 343 47.29 -8.84 13.98
C SER A 343 47.61 -7.91 12.83
#